data_AF-A4S962-F1
#
_entry.id   AF-A4S962-F1
#
_cell.length_a   1.000
_cell.length_b   1.000
_cell.length_c   1.000
_cell.angle_alpha   90.00
_cell.angle_beta   90.00
_cell.angle_gamma   90.00
#
_symmetry.space_group_name_H-M   'P 1'
#
loop_
_entity.id
_entity.type
_entity.pdbx_description
1 polymer ?
#
loop_
_entity_poly.entity_id
_entity_poly.type
_entity_poly.pdbx_seq_one_letter_code
_entity_poly.pdbx_strand_id
1 'polypeptide(L)'
;MGRDRNASDGVDVVQGTGAFGYGGYQEGVGYEDARARAEAERAEREKWARWEAEDEERESRKAEKKAEKKAEDRAKKEKSRARRWQKYDEAWARLDADSGASSEPLRYADVPWPPKMKELLDREAGGASATDRERKLAYHRCVKRWHPDKFLARFRARLRADDAERVVERVEAVAKSLTIAYAASAS
;
A
#
# COMPACT_ATOMS: atom_id res chain seq x y z
N MET A 1 -47.94 -20.84 30.54
CA MET A 1 -49.06 -21.71 30.93
C MET A 1 -50.33 -20.90 30.83
N GLY A 2 -51.25 -21.29 29.95
CA GLY A 2 -52.51 -20.59 29.70
C GLY A 2 -53.15 -21.19 28.46
N ARG A 3 -53.93 -22.27 28.64
CA ARG A 3 -54.85 -22.78 27.63
C ARG A 3 -56.03 -21.81 27.58
N ASP A 4 -56.61 -21.61 26.41
CA ASP A 4 -58.07 -21.75 26.29
C ASP A 4 -58.48 -22.08 24.86
N ARG A 5 -59.46 -22.99 24.76
CA ARG A 5 -60.13 -23.50 23.56
C ARG A 5 -61.54 -22.91 23.53
N ASN A 6 -62.02 -22.47 22.37
CA ASN A 6 -63.42 -22.61 21.90
C ASN A 6 -63.47 -22.08 20.45
N ALA A 7 -63.87 -22.85 19.43
CA ALA A 7 -65.26 -23.20 19.05
C ALA A 7 -66.11 -21.92 18.84
N SER A 8 -66.81 -21.67 17.73
CA SER A 8 -67.51 -22.54 16.78
C SER A 8 -67.95 -21.69 15.56
N ASP A 9 -68.41 -22.37 14.52
CA ASP A 9 -69.49 -21.96 13.59
C ASP A 9 -69.24 -20.91 12.49
N GLY A 10 -69.46 -21.36 11.25
CA GLY A 10 -69.48 -20.53 10.05
C GLY A 10 -69.50 -21.37 8.77
N VAL A 11 -70.38 -22.37 8.69
CA VAL A 11 -70.73 -23.03 7.43
C VAL A 11 -71.68 -22.12 6.67
N ASP A 12 -71.25 -21.57 5.52
CA ASP A 12 -72.17 -21.07 4.50
C ASP A 12 -71.98 -21.93 3.23
N VAL A 13 -72.99 -22.75 3.01
CA VAL A 13 -73.19 -23.57 1.82
C VAL A 13 -73.76 -22.67 0.74
N VAL A 14 -73.01 -22.46 -0.34
CA VAL A 14 -73.59 -22.09 -1.64
C VAL A 14 -73.45 -23.28 -2.58
N GLN A 15 -74.57 -23.99 -2.73
CA GLN A 15 -74.83 -24.90 -3.82
C GLN A 15 -74.98 -24.08 -5.11
N GLY A 16 -74.11 -24.34 -6.08
CA GLY A 16 -74.23 -23.87 -7.45
C GLY A 16 -74.08 -25.04 -8.40
N THR A 17 -75.12 -25.86 -8.52
CA THR A 17 -75.25 -26.89 -9.54
C THR A 17 -75.54 -26.23 -10.90
N GLY A 18 -74.51 -26.04 -11.71
CA GLY A 18 -74.62 -25.68 -13.12
C GLY A 18 -73.88 -26.72 -13.96
N ALA A 19 -74.63 -27.64 -14.54
CA ALA A 19 -74.13 -28.64 -15.48
C ALA A 19 -73.91 -28.01 -16.87
N PHE A 20 -72.92 -28.57 -17.59
CA PHE A 20 -72.56 -28.38 -19.00
C PHE A 20 -71.69 -27.17 -19.37
N GLY A 21 -70.46 -27.46 -19.81
CA GLY A 21 -69.63 -26.52 -20.59
C GLY A 21 -68.13 -26.80 -20.56
N TYR A 22 -67.66 -27.67 -21.46
CA TYR A 22 -66.33 -27.64 -22.09
C TYR A 22 -65.06 -27.52 -21.23
N GLY A 23 -64.33 -28.63 -21.13
CA GLY A 23 -62.91 -28.65 -21.52
C GLY A 23 -61.93 -27.82 -20.69
N GLY A 24 -61.96 -27.94 -19.36
CA GLY A 24 -60.81 -27.56 -18.54
C GLY A 24 -59.74 -28.64 -18.64
N TYR A 25 -58.80 -28.51 -19.59
CA TYR A 25 -57.53 -29.21 -19.52
C TYR A 25 -56.83 -28.79 -18.22
N GLN A 26 -57.09 -29.51 -17.12
CA GLN A 26 -56.08 -29.63 -16.07
C GLN A 26 -54.95 -30.40 -16.73
N GLU A 27 -54.03 -29.67 -17.34
CA GLU A 27 -52.73 -30.17 -17.76
C GLU A 27 -52.02 -30.60 -16.47
N GLY A 28 -52.33 -31.81 -16.02
CA GLY A 28 -51.56 -32.50 -15.01
C GLY A 28 -50.18 -32.65 -15.62
N VAL A 29 -49.26 -31.76 -15.25
CA VAL A 29 -47.84 -31.97 -15.45
C VAL A 29 -47.56 -33.38 -14.95
N GLY A 30 -47.37 -34.31 -15.89
CA GLY A 30 -47.08 -35.69 -15.54
C GLY A 30 -45.91 -35.67 -14.58
N TYR A 31 -45.94 -36.52 -13.57
CA TYR A 31 -44.83 -36.65 -12.62
C TYR A 31 -43.46 -36.77 -13.36
N GLU A 32 -43.48 -37.36 -14.55
CA GLU A 32 -42.35 -37.46 -15.48
C GLU A 32 -41.91 -36.10 -16.08
N ASP A 33 -42.84 -35.22 -16.43
CA ASP A 33 -42.56 -33.86 -16.93
C ASP A 33 -42.05 -32.95 -15.80
N ALA A 34 -42.61 -33.07 -14.59
CA ALA A 34 -42.09 -32.38 -13.40
C ALA A 34 -40.68 -32.86 -13.02
N ARG A 35 -40.40 -34.16 -13.16
CA ARG A 35 -39.07 -34.74 -12.92
C ARG A 35 -38.06 -34.31 -13.99
N ALA A 36 -38.46 -34.27 -15.26
CA ALA A 36 -37.63 -33.81 -16.37
C ALA A 36 -37.28 -32.32 -16.23
N ARG A 37 -38.24 -31.47 -15.82
CA ARG A 37 -37.98 -30.05 -15.52
C ARG A 37 -37.04 -29.88 -14.33
N ALA A 38 -37.20 -30.67 -13.27
CA ALA A 38 -36.31 -30.65 -12.11
C ALA A 38 -34.89 -31.15 -12.45
N GLU A 39 -34.75 -32.11 -13.37
CA GLU A 39 -33.44 -32.56 -13.87
C GLU A 39 -32.78 -31.53 -14.77
N ALA A 40 -33.55 -30.88 -15.65
CA ALA A 40 -33.06 -29.77 -16.47
C ALA A 40 -32.60 -28.58 -15.59
N GLU A 41 -33.37 -28.20 -14.57
CA GLU A 41 -32.99 -27.12 -13.65
C GLU A 41 -31.73 -27.47 -12.85
N ARG A 42 -31.59 -28.72 -12.39
CA ARG A 42 -30.34 -29.20 -11.75
C ARG A 42 -29.16 -29.14 -12.70
N ALA A 43 -29.33 -29.60 -13.94
CA ALA A 43 -28.27 -29.56 -14.94
C ALA A 43 -27.86 -28.13 -15.32
N GLU A 44 -28.81 -27.19 -15.36
CA GLU A 44 -28.53 -25.76 -15.57
C GLU A 44 -27.81 -25.15 -14.37
N ARG A 45 -28.26 -25.41 -13.14
CA ARG A 45 -27.59 -24.98 -11.91
C ARG A 45 -26.16 -25.51 -11.83
N GLU A 46 -25.93 -26.77 -12.20
CA GLU A 46 -24.58 -27.37 -12.22
C GLU A 46 -23.68 -26.74 -13.29
N LYS A 47 -24.22 -26.45 -14.48
CA LYS A 47 -23.47 -25.72 -15.53
C LYS A 47 -23.11 -24.31 -15.08
N TRP A 48 -24.03 -23.61 -14.43
CA TRP A 48 -23.80 -22.26 -13.91
C TRP A 48 -22.82 -22.25 -12.75
N ALA A 49 -22.92 -23.20 -11.81
CA ALA A 49 -21.95 -23.37 -10.73
C ALA A 49 -20.55 -23.69 -11.27
N ARG A 50 -20.43 -24.51 -12.32
CA ARG A 50 -19.13 -24.78 -12.96
C ARG A 50 -18.55 -23.54 -13.64
N TRP A 51 -19.38 -22.76 -14.32
CA TRP A 51 -18.95 -21.52 -14.98
C TRP A 51 -18.50 -20.47 -13.95
N GLU A 52 -19.28 -20.29 -12.87
CA GLU A 52 -18.94 -19.37 -11.78
C GLU A 52 -17.64 -19.79 -11.07
N ALA A 53 -17.45 -21.08 -10.82
CA ALA A 53 -16.21 -21.60 -10.24
C ALA A 53 -14.99 -21.36 -11.15
N GLU A 54 -15.13 -21.53 -12.48
CA GLU A 54 -14.05 -21.26 -13.44
C GLU A 54 -13.72 -19.76 -13.53
N ASP A 55 -14.74 -18.89 -13.48
CA ASP A 55 -14.54 -17.44 -13.46
C ASP A 55 -13.87 -16.98 -12.16
N GLU A 56 -14.28 -17.53 -11.02
CA GLU A 56 -13.66 -17.26 -9.71
C GLU A 56 -12.20 -17.75 -9.65
N GLU A 57 -11.89 -18.92 -10.22
CA GLU A 57 -10.51 -19.41 -10.35
C GLU A 57 -9.67 -18.47 -11.26
N ARG A 58 -10.27 -18.00 -12.36
CA ARG A 58 -9.59 -17.07 -13.26
C ARG A 58 -9.30 -15.73 -12.58
N GLU A 59 -10.26 -15.17 -11.85
CA GLU A 59 -10.10 -13.90 -11.15
C GLU A 59 -9.13 -14.02 -9.98
N SER A 60 -9.18 -15.11 -9.20
CA SER A 60 -8.21 -15.38 -8.14
C SER A 60 -6.79 -15.52 -8.69
N ARG A 61 -6.59 -16.26 -9.78
CA ARG A 61 -5.28 -16.38 -10.45
C ARG A 61 -4.77 -15.04 -11.00
N LYS A 62 -5.65 -14.19 -11.54
CA LYS A 62 -5.27 -12.83 -11.97
C LYS A 62 -4.91 -11.96 -10.77
N ALA A 63 -5.66 -12.03 -9.68
CA ALA A 63 -5.40 -11.28 -8.46
C ALA A 63 -4.05 -11.68 -7.85
N GLU A 64 -3.76 -12.98 -7.79
CA GLU A 64 -2.48 -13.52 -7.30
C GLU A 64 -1.31 -13.04 -8.15
N LYS A 65 -1.37 -13.20 -9.48
CA LYS A 65 -0.32 -12.69 -10.38
C LYS A 65 -0.12 -11.18 -10.26
N LYS A 66 -1.20 -10.43 -10.07
CA LYS A 66 -1.14 -8.97 -9.86
C LYS A 66 -0.51 -8.64 -8.52
N ALA A 67 -0.79 -9.40 -7.47
CA ALA A 67 -0.16 -9.25 -6.16
C ALA A 67 1.33 -9.59 -6.20
N GLU A 68 1.70 -10.69 -6.84
CA GLU A 68 3.09 -11.12 -7.06
C GLU A 68 3.88 -10.05 -7.81
N LYS A 69 3.38 -9.60 -8.96
CA LYS A 69 4.04 -8.54 -9.74
C LYS A 69 4.20 -7.25 -8.94
N LYS A 70 3.18 -6.85 -8.17
CA LYS A 70 3.26 -5.69 -7.28
C LYS A 70 4.33 -5.87 -6.19
N ALA A 71 4.45 -7.06 -5.62
CA ALA A 71 5.46 -7.37 -4.62
C ALA A 71 6.87 -7.33 -5.23
N GLU A 72 7.06 -7.90 -6.43
CA GLU A 72 8.32 -7.83 -7.17
C GLU A 72 8.71 -6.38 -7.50
N ASP A 73 7.79 -5.59 -8.05
CA ASP A 73 8.01 -4.19 -8.36
C ASP A 73 8.37 -3.38 -7.10
N ARG A 74 7.73 -3.66 -5.97
CA ARG A 74 8.07 -3.04 -4.68
C ARG A 74 9.47 -3.43 -4.24
N ALA A 75 9.81 -4.72 -4.27
CA ALA A 75 11.13 -5.21 -3.87
C ALA A 75 12.24 -4.61 -4.76
N LYS A 76 12.02 -4.50 -6.07
CA LYS A 76 12.95 -3.87 -7.02
C LYS A 76 13.15 -2.38 -6.71
N LYS A 77 12.07 -1.65 -6.41
CA LYS A 77 12.13 -0.24 -6.00
C LYS A 77 12.89 -0.06 -4.69
N GLU A 78 12.65 -0.93 -3.70
CA GLU A 78 13.35 -0.90 -2.42
C GLU A 78 14.84 -1.21 -2.58
N LYS A 79 15.22 -2.24 -3.36
CA LYS A 79 16.63 -2.52 -3.70
C LYS A 79 17.31 -1.33 -4.38
N SER A 80 16.64 -0.69 -5.35
CA SER A 80 17.17 0.50 -6.03
C SER A 80 17.32 1.69 -5.08
N ARG A 81 16.37 1.87 -4.15
CA ARG A 81 16.47 2.88 -3.09
C ARG A 81 17.63 2.59 -2.15
N ALA A 82 17.78 1.35 -1.66
CA ALA A 82 18.89 0.95 -0.80
C ALA A 82 20.25 1.18 -1.45
N ARG A 83 20.40 0.83 -2.73
CA ARG A 83 21.65 1.05 -3.48
C ARG A 83 22.02 2.54 -3.61
N ARG A 84 21.04 3.42 -3.83
CA ARG A 84 21.31 4.88 -3.89
C ARG A 84 21.81 5.42 -2.55
N TRP A 85 21.23 4.92 -1.48
CA TRP A 85 21.57 5.27 -0.11
C TRP A 85 22.93 4.71 0.31
N GLN A 86 23.28 3.49 -0.10
CA GLN A 86 24.61 2.91 0.08
C GLN A 86 25.70 3.75 -0.60
N LYS A 87 25.48 4.13 -1.88
CA LYS A 87 26.41 5.01 -2.60
C LYS A 87 26.62 6.34 -1.90
N TYR A 88 25.56 6.89 -1.33
CA TYR A 88 25.64 8.12 -0.54
C TYR A 88 26.51 7.93 0.70
N ASP A 89 26.34 6.83 1.45
CA ASP A 89 27.15 6.56 2.64
C ASP A 89 28.63 6.32 2.28
N GLU A 90 28.90 5.57 1.20
CA GLU A 90 30.25 5.32 0.70
C GLU A 90 30.94 6.64 0.29
N ALA A 91 30.22 7.50 -0.44
CA ALA A 91 30.73 8.81 -0.83
C ALA A 91 30.93 9.74 0.37
N TRP A 92 30.04 9.66 1.38
CA TRP A 92 30.21 10.39 2.63
C TRP A 92 31.45 9.92 3.41
N ALA A 93 31.63 8.61 3.56
CA ALA A 93 32.78 8.03 4.24
C ALA A 93 34.10 8.41 3.55
N ARG A 94 34.11 8.40 2.21
CA ARG A 94 35.26 8.88 1.43
C ARG A 94 35.53 10.36 1.68
N LEU A 95 34.52 11.22 1.60
CA LEU A 95 34.71 12.66 1.83
C LEU A 95 35.19 12.95 3.27
N ASP A 96 34.67 12.23 4.27
CA ASP A 96 35.06 12.41 5.67
C ASP A 96 36.51 11.93 5.90
N ALA A 97 36.92 10.81 5.29
CA ALA A 97 38.30 10.34 5.32
C ALA A 97 39.26 11.33 4.62
N ASP A 98 38.85 11.86 3.46
CA ASP A 98 39.64 12.84 2.71
C ASP A 98 39.70 14.20 3.40
N SER A 99 38.75 14.53 4.30
CA SER A 99 38.62 15.85 4.94
C SER A 99 39.88 16.31 5.70
N GLY A 100 40.70 15.37 6.18
CA GLY A 100 41.97 15.65 6.87
C GLY A 100 43.24 15.30 6.08
N ALA A 101 43.14 14.59 4.96
CA ALA A 101 44.28 14.02 4.23
C ALA A 101 44.49 14.61 2.83
N SER A 102 43.42 15.05 2.16
CA SER A 102 43.49 15.54 0.78
C SER A 102 43.39 17.07 0.71
N SER A 103 44.28 17.67 -0.07
CA SER A 103 44.29 19.09 -0.40
C SER A 103 43.52 19.40 -1.69
N GLU A 104 42.84 18.41 -2.29
CA GLU A 104 42.14 18.61 -3.55
C GLU A 104 40.95 19.57 -3.40
N PRO A 105 40.74 20.49 -4.38
CA PRO A 105 39.62 21.42 -4.36
C PRO A 105 38.28 20.69 -4.45
N LEU A 106 37.42 20.92 -3.47
CA LEU A 106 36.07 20.36 -3.40
C LEU A 106 35.14 21.18 -4.31
N ARG A 107 34.49 20.49 -5.26
CA ARG A 107 33.45 21.08 -6.12
C ARG A 107 32.06 20.71 -5.59
N TYR A 108 31.04 21.39 -6.11
CA TYR A 108 29.65 21.06 -5.78
C TYR A 108 29.28 19.59 -6.04
N ALA A 109 29.86 18.99 -7.10
CA ALA A 109 29.59 17.60 -7.50
C ALA A 109 30.24 16.55 -6.58
N ASP A 110 31.29 16.93 -5.86
CA ASP A 110 32.03 16.03 -4.97
C ASP A 110 31.37 15.92 -3.60
N VAL A 111 30.48 16.87 -3.25
CA VAL A 111 29.69 16.81 -2.03
C VAL A 111 28.63 15.71 -2.15
N PRO A 112 28.63 14.70 -1.27
CA PRO A 112 27.66 13.61 -1.31
C PRO A 112 26.31 14.09 -0.79
N TRP A 113 25.47 14.57 -1.71
CA TRP A 113 24.13 15.05 -1.39
C TRP A 113 23.18 13.89 -1.09
N PRO A 114 22.30 14.02 -0.06
CA PRO A 114 21.33 12.99 0.26
C PRO A 114 20.33 12.82 -0.90
N PRO A 115 20.01 11.58 -1.34
CA PRO A 115 19.07 11.33 -2.43
C PRO A 115 17.69 11.95 -2.19
N LYS A 116 17.23 11.92 -0.92
CA LYS A 116 15.99 12.55 -0.47
C LYS A 116 16.20 13.16 0.90
N MET A 117 16.13 14.48 0.98
CA MET A 117 16.43 15.22 2.21
C MET A 117 15.45 14.90 3.35
N LYS A 118 14.16 14.74 3.02
CA LYS A 118 13.10 14.39 4.00
C LYS A 118 13.30 12.99 4.60
N GLU A 119 13.83 12.05 3.82
CA GLU A 119 14.04 10.67 4.26
C GLU A 119 15.39 10.48 4.96
N LEU A 120 16.24 11.51 5.01
CA LEU A 120 17.55 11.45 5.66
C LEU A 120 17.40 11.20 7.16
N LEU A 121 16.48 11.94 7.81
CA LEU A 121 16.22 11.77 9.23
C LEU A 121 15.62 10.40 9.53
N ASP A 122 14.58 10.00 8.80
CA ASP A 122 13.94 8.69 8.98
C ASP A 122 14.95 7.56 8.83
N ARG A 123 15.80 7.63 7.80
CA ARG A 123 16.84 6.61 7.57
C ARG A 123 17.84 6.54 8.72
N GLU A 124 18.36 7.69 9.15
CA GLU A 124 19.36 7.77 10.21
C GLU A 124 18.78 7.37 11.59
N ALA A 125 17.46 7.52 11.76
CA ALA A 125 16.74 7.11 12.96
C ALA A 125 16.42 5.60 13.01
N GLY A 126 16.55 4.87 11.90
CA GLY A 126 16.18 3.44 11.83
C GLY A 126 14.85 3.15 11.11
N GLY A 127 14.29 4.14 10.42
CA GLY A 127 13.06 4.06 9.65
C GLY A 127 11.81 4.47 10.43
N ALA A 128 10.64 4.14 9.89
CA ALA A 128 9.35 4.51 10.47
C ALA A 128 9.09 3.92 11.86
N SER A 129 9.83 2.88 12.25
CA SER A 129 9.72 2.21 13.55
C SER A 129 10.63 2.80 14.63
N ALA A 130 11.38 3.87 14.33
CA ALA A 130 12.27 4.51 15.29
C ALA A 130 11.50 5.07 16.49
N THR A 131 12.13 5.06 17.66
CA THR A 131 11.66 5.77 18.84
C THR A 131 11.96 7.27 18.74
N ASP A 132 11.29 8.08 19.56
CA ASP A 132 11.56 9.53 19.62
C ASP A 132 13.02 9.82 19.99
N ARG A 133 13.59 9.02 20.90
CA ARG A 133 15.00 9.12 21.29
C ARG A 133 15.94 8.86 20.11
N GLU A 134 15.67 7.83 19.30
CA GLU A 134 16.47 7.52 18.11
C GLU A 134 16.36 8.62 17.06
N ARG A 135 15.15 9.16 16.84
CA ARG A 135 14.93 10.31 15.97
C ARG A 135 15.69 11.54 16.43
N LYS A 136 15.67 11.85 17.72
CA LYS A 136 16.41 12.97 18.31
C LYS A 136 17.92 12.80 18.14
N LEU A 137 18.45 11.60 18.42
CA LEU A 137 19.87 11.31 18.21
C LEU A 137 20.26 11.42 16.74
N ALA A 138 19.45 10.89 15.83
CA ALA A 138 19.63 10.99 14.39
C ALA A 138 19.59 12.45 13.90
N TYR A 139 18.65 13.26 14.41
CA TYR A 139 18.58 14.69 14.15
C TYR A 139 19.87 15.39 14.56
N HIS A 140 20.34 15.17 15.79
CA HIS A 140 21.60 15.77 16.25
C HIS A 140 22.81 15.34 15.42
N ARG A 141 22.88 14.06 14.98
CA ARG A 141 23.93 13.60 14.05
C ARG A 141 23.84 14.31 12.70
N CYS A 142 22.64 14.38 12.12
CA CYS A 142 22.42 15.02 10.82
C CYS A 142 22.69 16.52 10.85
N VAL A 143 22.26 17.23 11.89
CA VAL A 143 22.54 18.66 12.06
C VAL A 143 24.03 18.88 12.24
N LYS A 144 24.74 18.12 13.08
CA LYS A 144 26.20 18.27 13.20
C LYS A 144 26.95 18.07 11.87
N ARG A 145 26.38 17.24 10.99
CA ARG A 145 26.93 16.93 9.66
C ARG A 145 26.59 17.98 8.61
N TRP A 146 25.35 18.47 8.59
CA TRP A 146 24.78 19.34 7.56
C TRP A 146 24.51 20.77 8.02
N HIS A 147 24.96 21.16 9.22
CA HIS A 147 24.86 22.55 9.65
C HIS A 147 25.85 23.42 8.84
N PRO A 148 25.42 24.55 8.26
CA PRO A 148 26.26 25.37 7.39
C PRO A 148 27.58 25.76 8.05
N ASP A 149 27.54 26.22 9.31
CA ASP A 149 28.75 26.56 10.08
C ASP A 149 29.73 25.37 10.23
N LYS A 150 29.24 24.18 10.59
CA LYS A 150 30.10 23.01 10.82
C LYS A 150 30.65 22.44 9.51
N PHE A 151 29.85 22.46 8.46
CA PHE A 151 30.26 22.02 7.14
C PHE A 151 31.33 22.96 6.59
N LEU A 152 31.10 24.27 6.65
CA LEU A 152 32.09 25.27 6.24
C LEU A 152 33.35 25.22 7.10
N ALA A 153 33.24 25.05 8.42
CA ALA A 153 34.42 24.93 9.27
C ALA A 153 35.37 23.81 8.83
N ARG A 154 34.84 22.70 8.27
CA ARG A 154 35.64 21.56 7.79
C ARG A 154 36.07 21.71 6.33
N PHE A 155 35.17 22.16 5.46
CA PHE A 155 35.38 22.12 4.00
C PHE A 155 35.72 23.49 3.38
N ARG A 156 35.58 24.62 4.09
CA ARG A 156 35.83 25.97 3.54
C ARG A 156 37.21 26.12 2.90
N ALA A 157 38.24 25.49 3.49
CA ALA A 157 39.61 25.61 3.03
C ALA A 157 39.84 24.91 1.68
N ARG A 158 38.98 23.94 1.35
CA ARG A 158 39.04 23.15 0.12
C ARG A 158 38.00 23.56 -0.90
N LEU A 159 36.95 24.26 -0.48
CA LEU A 159 35.83 24.63 -1.32
C LEU A 159 36.27 25.67 -2.35
N ARG A 160 36.00 25.42 -3.63
CA ARG A 160 36.23 26.44 -4.67
C ARG A 160 35.32 27.64 -4.43
N ALA A 161 35.86 28.85 -4.62
CA ALA A 161 35.10 30.09 -4.47
C ALA A 161 33.82 30.11 -5.33
N ASP A 162 33.90 29.63 -6.57
CA ASP A 162 32.77 29.56 -7.51
C ASP A 162 31.61 28.66 -7.03
N ASP A 163 31.93 27.58 -6.30
CA ASP A 163 30.94 26.61 -5.82
C ASP A 163 30.53 26.89 -4.37
N ALA A 164 31.21 27.81 -3.67
CA ALA A 164 31.06 27.99 -2.25
C ALA A 164 29.64 28.40 -1.86
N GLU A 165 29.10 29.43 -2.49
CA GLU A 165 27.76 29.94 -2.22
C GLU A 165 26.69 28.88 -2.52
N ARG A 166 26.83 28.18 -3.66
CA ARG A 166 25.90 27.12 -4.07
C ARG A 166 25.90 25.93 -3.11
N VAL A 167 27.07 25.56 -2.58
CA VAL A 167 27.18 24.51 -1.56
C VAL A 167 26.54 24.98 -0.26
N VAL A 168 26.77 26.22 0.18
CA VAL A 168 26.15 26.77 1.40
C VAL A 168 24.64 26.78 1.30
N GLU A 169 24.08 27.33 0.22
CA GLU A 169 22.62 27.37 0.00
C GLU A 169 22.02 25.96 0.06
N ARG A 170 22.68 24.98 -0.56
CA ARG A 170 22.20 23.61 -0.57
C ARG A 170 22.32 22.95 0.80
N VAL A 171 23.40 23.19 1.54
CA VAL A 171 23.58 22.70 2.92
C VAL A 171 22.52 23.31 3.83
N GLU A 172 22.21 24.60 3.69
CA GLU A 172 21.11 25.23 4.40
C GLU A 172 19.75 24.59 4.07
N ALA A 173 19.49 24.30 2.80
CA ALA A 173 18.26 23.63 2.40
C ALA A 173 18.14 22.24 3.05
N VAL A 174 19.25 21.49 3.14
CA VAL A 174 19.29 20.21 3.86
C VAL A 174 19.02 20.41 5.35
N ALA A 175 19.70 21.36 6.00
CA ALA A 175 19.49 21.67 7.42
C ALA A 175 18.02 22.07 7.72
N LYS A 176 17.44 22.97 6.91
CA LYS A 176 16.03 23.38 7.01
C LYS A 176 15.10 22.17 6.86
N SER A 177 15.36 21.30 5.90
CA SER A 177 14.56 20.09 5.69
C SER A 177 14.62 19.11 6.86
N LEU A 178 15.77 19.01 7.53
CA LEU A 178 15.95 18.18 8.73
C LEU A 178 15.13 18.72 9.91
N THR A 179 15.13 20.03 10.11
CA THR A 179 14.31 20.67 11.15
C THR A 179 12.82 20.46 10.88
N ILE A 180 12.37 20.61 9.63
CA ILE A 180 10.98 20.36 9.23
C ILE A 180 10.60 18.88 9.45
N ALA A 181 11.46 17.95 9.04
CA ALA A 181 11.23 16.52 9.21
C ALA A 181 11.15 16.14 10.69
N TYR A 182 12.03 16.69 11.53
CA TYR A 182 12.02 16.45 12.97
C TYR A 182 10.73 16.99 13.61
N ALA A 183 10.34 18.22 13.28
CA ALA A 183 9.09 18.81 13.78
C ALA A 183 7.85 17.99 13.37
N ALA A 184 7.81 17.50 12.13
CA ALA A 184 6.72 16.64 11.64
C ALA A 184 6.69 15.27 12.34
N SER A 185 7.83 14.77 12.81
CA SER A 185 7.94 13.48 13.52
C SER A 185 7.71 13.56 15.03
N ALA A 186 7.71 14.78 15.59
CA ALA A 186 7.49 15.08 17.00
C ALA A 186 6.05 15.52 17.30
N SER A 187 5.21 15.65 16.26
CA SER A 187 3.76 15.92 16.36
C SER A 187 2.99 14.61 16.34
#